data_AF-S6BMH0-F1
#
_entry.id   AF-S6BMH0-F1
#
_cell.length_a   1.000
_cell.length_b   1.000
_cell.length_c   1.000
_cell.angle_alpha   90.00
_cell.angle_beta   90.00
_cell.angle_gamma   90.00
#
_symmetry.space_group_name_H-M   'P 1'
#
loop_
_entity.id
_entity.type
_entity.pdbx_description
1 polymer ?
#
loop_
_entity_poly.entity_id
_entity_poly.type
_entity_poly.pdbx_seq_one_letter_code
_entity_poly.pdbx_strand_id
1 'polypeptide(L)'
;MSALGMPPHLLVLFQARPPLEYIPPIENGMKKKFNGIADYVGYFSKEQVPPDPPFETPHQRADKKKRERIIEHHKKQKAERDAYDPKYDPALARGATNPWLTHDPYKTLFVSNIPYEVTEKQLWKEFDVYGRVRRIRMINDRKNIPRGYAFIEYNDERDMVNAYKRADGRKVSGRRVLVDVERARTVAGWYPKRLGSGKGRSRTKPPKFYDEKPLILEEHLPPDNVTSRSPSLEEVEEGAVLEDTKQ
;
A
#
# COMPACT_ATOMS: atom_id res chain seq x y z
N MET A 1 -82.33 16.04 -48.27
CA MET A 1 -83.03 15.05 -47.43
C MET A 1 -83.62 15.78 -46.24
N SER A 2 -84.91 16.13 -46.29
CA SER A 2 -85.60 16.75 -45.16
C SER A 2 -85.69 15.72 -44.03
N ALA A 3 -85.34 16.12 -42.80
CA ALA A 3 -85.55 15.30 -41.62
C ALA A 3 -87.07 15.21 -41.36
N LEU A 4 -87.72 14.27 -42.04
CA LEU A 4 -89.15 14.00 -41.96
C LEU A 4 -89.50 13.58 -40.52
N GLY A 5 -90.31 14.39 -39.84
CA GLY A 5 -90.89 14.04 -38.54
C GLY A 5 -90.72 15.08 -37.42
N MET A 6 -89.94 16.16 -37.61
CA MET A 6 -89.82 17.22 -36.60
C MET A 6 -90.69 18.45 -36.93
N PRO A 7 -91.36 19.06 -35.93
CA PRO A 7 -92.14 20.27 -36.14
C PRO A 7 -91.26 21.44 -36.61
N PRO A 8 -91.82 22.38 -37.40
CA PRO A 8 -91.06 23.34 -38.19
C PRO A 8 -90.16 24.26 -37.35
N HIS A 9 -90.54 24.57 -36.11
CA HIS A 9 -89.74 25.38 -35.20
C HIS A 9 -88.43 24.70 -34.77
N LEU A 10 -88.40 23.36 -34.70
CA LEU A 10 -87.17 22.60 -34.38
C LEU A 10 -86.27 22.45 -35.60
N LEU A 11 -86.82 22.38 -36.82
CA LEU A 11 -86.01 22.32 -38.04
C LEU A 11 -85.12 23.55 -38.22
N VAL A 12 -85.53 24.71 -37.70
CA VAL A 12 -84.72 25.93 -37.70
C VAL A 12 -83.41 25.76 -36.93
N LEU A 13 -83.42 24.99 -35.83
CA LEU A 13 -82.23 24.75 -35.01
C LEU A 13 -81.17 23.92 -35.74
N PHE A 14 -81.59 23.11 -36.72
CA PHE A 14 -80.71 22.26 -37.52
C PHE A 14 -80.39 22.83 -38.90
N GLN A 15 -80.63 24.13 -39.11
CA GLN A 15 -80.14 24.81 -40.31
C GLN A 15 -78.62 24.71 -40.35
N ALA A 16 -78.08 24.31 -41.50
CA ALA A 16 -76.64 24.22 -41.68
C ALA A 16 -76.00 25.61 -41.45
N ARG A 17 -74.83 25.62 -40.81
CA ARG A 17 -74.01 26.84 -40.73
C ARG A 17 -73.61 27.30 -42.13
N PRO A 18 -73.33 28.61 -42.33
CA PRO A 18 -72.74 29.08 -43.58
C PRO A 18 -71.47 28.27 -43.89
N PRO A 19 -71.16 28.06 -45.19
CA PRO A 19 -69.96 27.34 -45.58
C PRO A 19 -68.72 28.01 -44.98
N LEU A 20 -67.79 27.21 -44.46
CA LEU A 20 -66.54 27.73 -43.91
C LEU A 20 -65.71 28.36 -45.03
N GLU A 21 -65.03 29.46 -44.71
CA GLU A 21 -64.03 30.05 -45.61
C GLU A 21 -62.89 29.05 -45.81
N TYR A 22 -62.55 28.77 -47.07
CA TYR A 22 -61.46 27.86 -47.40
C TYR A 22 -60.12 28.52 -47.08
N ILE A 23 -59.33 27.89 -46.20
CA ILE A 23 -57.93 28.22 -45.97
C ILE A 23 -57.11 27.05 -46.54
N PRO A 24 -56.14 27.29 -47.43
CA PRO A 24 -55.32 26.21 -47.98
C PRO A 24 -54.53 25.50 -46.87
N PRO A 25 -54.29 24.18 -46.98
CA PRO A 25 -53.45 23.47 -46.04
C PRO A 25 -52.06 24.11 -45.94
N ILE A 26 -51.53 24.24 -44.73
CA ILE A 26 -50.16 24.72 -44.53
C ILE A 26 -49.23 23.69 -45.16
N GLU A 27 -48.52 24.07 -46.22
CA GLU A 27 -47.50 23.22 -46.82
C GLU A 27 -46.38 23.02 -45.80
N ASN A 28 -46.20 21.79 -45.32
CA ASN A 28 -45.02 21.45 -44.51
C ASN A 28 -43.79 21.73 -45.38
N GLY A 29 -43.02 22.76 -45.00
CA GLY A 29 -41.91 23.29 -45.80
C GLY A 29 -40.95 22.22 -46.28
N MET A 30 -40.29 22.50 -47.40
CA MET A 30 -39.37 21.57 -48.08
C MET A 30 -38.44 20.86 -47.09
N LYS A 31 -38.41 19.52 -47.16
CA LYS A 31 -37.52 18.68 -46.35
C LYS A 31 -36.08 19.19 -46.53
N LYS A 32 -35.39 19.48 -45.42
CA LYS A 32 -33.98 19.91 -45.46
C LYS A 32 -33.18 18.86 -46.22
N LYS A 33 -32.36 19.29 -47.19
CA LYS A 33 -31.46 18.41 -47.93
C LYS A 33 -30.36 17.94 -46.98
N PHE A 34 -30.16 16.64 -46.88
CA PHE A 34 -29.05 16.09 -46.11
C PHE A 34 -27.76 16.22 -46.92
N ASN A 35 -26.70 16.67 -46.25
CA ASN A 35 -25.36 16.76 -46.81
C ASN A 35 -24.56 15.50 -46.47
N GLY A 36 -23.49 15.24 -47.22
CA GLY A 36 -22.58 14.12 -46.96
C GLY A 36 -21.59 14.45 -45.84
N ILE A 37 -21.07 13.40 -45.18
CA ILE A 37 -20.00 13.56 -44.17
C ILE A 37 -18.70 14.13 -44.77
N ALA A 38 -18.51 13.98 -46.10
CA ALA A 38 -17.36 14.51 -46.82
C ALA A 38 -17.21 16.05 -46.71
N ASP A 39 -18.33 16.78 -46.60
CA ASP A 39 -18.31 18.24 -46.45
C ASP A 39 -17.64 18.66 -45.13
N TYR A 40 -17.55 17.74 -44.17
CA TYR A 40 -16.95 18.00 -42.86
C TYR A 40 -15.45 17.67 -42.78
N VAL A 41 -14.87 17.09 -43.84
CA VAL A 41 -13.44 16.72 -43.88
C VAL A 41 -12.56 17.97 -43.71
N GLY A 42 -13.02 19.13 -44.19
CA GLY A 42 -12.31 20.41 -44.02
C GLY A 42 -12.35 21.01 -42.60
N TYR A 43 -13.26 20.55 -41.73
CA TYR A 43 -13.29 20.99 -40.31
C TYR A 43 -12.29 20.23 -39.43
N PHE A 44 -11.74 19.10 -39.89
CA PHE A 44 -10.58 18.50 -39.24
C PHE A 44 -9.39 19.42 -39.52
N SER A 45 -9.09 20.29 -38.56
CA SER A 45 -8.15 21.39 -38.71
C SER A 45 -6.75 20.89 -39.08
N LYS A 46 -6.00 21.73 -39.80
CA LYS A 46 -4.57 21.52 -40.05
C LYS A 46 -3.70 21.75 -38.80
N GLU A 47 -4.33 21.97 -37.64
CA GLU A 47 -3.62 22.17 -36.39
C GLU A 47 -2.99 20.85 -35.97
N GLN A 48 -1.77 20.91 -35.44
CA GLN A 48 -1.10 19.72 -34.95
C GLN A 48 -1.94 19.14 -33.82
N VAL A 49 -2.52 17.96 -34.05
CA VAL A 49 -3.22 17.20 -33.02
C VAL A 49 -2.25 17.08 -31.84
N PRO A 50 -2.65 17.49 -30.62
CA PRO A 50 -1.83 17.28 -29.44
C PRO A 50 -1.40 15.80 -29.38
N PRO A 51 -0.15 15.51 -29.01
CA PRO A 51 0.28 14.12 -28.93
C PRO A 51 -0.66 13.36 -28.00
N ASP A 52 -1.05 12.15 -28.40
CA ASP A 52 -1.87 11.28 -27.57
C ASP A 52 -1.20 11.15 -26.19
N PRO A 53 -1.99 11.15 -25.09
CA PRO A 53 -1.42 10.90 -23.78
C PRO A 53 -0.74 9.53 -23.80
N PRO A 54 0.42 9.37 -23.13
CA PRO A 54 1.14 8.11 -23.14
C PRO A 54 0.24 7.00 -22.59
N PHE A 55 -0.07 6.01 -23.44
CA PHE A 55 -0.86 4.85 -23.05
C PHE A 55 0.03 3.79 -22.39
N GLU A 56 -0.33 3.39 -21.18
CA GLU A 56 0.40 2.36 -20.45
C GLU A 56 0.04 0.96 -20.96
N THR A 57 1.03 0.21 -21.44
CA THR A 57 0.84 -1.19 -21.82
C THR A 57 0.43 -2.03 -20.59
N PRO A 58 -0.30 -3.14 -20.77
CA PRO A 58 -0.66 -4.02 -19.65
C PRO A 58 0.53 -4.49 -18.80
N HIS A 59 1.72 -4.65 -19.42
CA HIS A 59 2.95 -5.01 -18.72
C HIS A 59 3.45 -3.89 -17.80
N GLN A 60 3.54 -2.66 -18.33
CA GLN A 60 3.91 -1.47 -17.54
C GLN A 60 2.97 -1.26 -16.36
N ARG A 61 1.65 -1.45 -16.56
CA ARG A 61 0.64 -1.35 -15.50
C ARG A 61 0.85 -2.38 -14.40
N ALA A 62 1.18 -3.61 -14.77
CA ALA A 62 1.47 -4.68 -13.82
C ALA A 62 2.73 -4.35 -12.98
N ASP A 63 3.78 -3.83 -13.62
CA ASP A 63 5.02 -3.43 -12.96
C ASP A 63 4.83 -2.24 -12.03
N LYS A 64 4.09 -1.21 -12.47
CA LYS A 64 3.71 -0.07 -11.62
C LYS A 64 2.97 -0.53 -10.37
N LYS A 65 1.93 -1.37 -10.54
CA LYS A 65 1.16 -1.93 -9.41
C LYS A 65 2.04 -2.78 -8.49
N LYS A 66 3.01 -3.52 -9.03
CA LYS A 66 3.98 -4.29 -8.24
C LYS A 66 4.91 -3.37 -7.44
N ARG A 67 5.41 -2.28 -8.04
CA ARG A 67 6.25 -1.26 -7.37
C ARG A 67 5.50 -0.57 -6.24
N GLU A 68 4.27 -0.11 -6.50
CA GLU A 68 3.40 0.52 -5.49
C GLU A 68 3.17 -0.41 -4.29
N ARG A 69 2.87 -1.69 -4.53
CA ARG A 69 2.72 -2.71 -3.45
C ARG A 69 4.00 -2.89 -2.64
N ILE A 70 5.16 -2.88 -3.28
CA ILE A 70 6.46 -3.01 -2.59
C ILE A 70 6.72 -1.77 -1.73
N ILE A 71 6.49 -0.57 -2.27
CA ILE A 71 6.65 0.71 -1.55
C ILE A 71 5.71 0.76 -0.34
N GLU A 72 4.43 0.44 -0.53
CA GLU A 72 3.45 0.40 0.56
C GLU A 72 3.84 -0.62 1.63
N HIS A 73 4.30 -1.81 1.22
CA HIS A 73 4.80 -2.83 2.13
C HIS A 73 6.00 -2.35 2.94
N HIS A 74 6.99 -1.70 2.30
CA HIS A 74 8.14 -1.12 2.98
C HIS A 74 7.76 0.02 3.92
N LYS A 75 6.83 0.90 3.51
CA LYS A 75 6.31 1.99 4.36
C LYS A 75 5.63 1.43 5.61
N LYS A 76 4.80 0.40 5.44
CA LYS A 76 4.16 -0.32 6.55
C LYS A 76 5.18 -1.00 7.46
N GLN A 77 6.15 -1.70 6.88
CA GLN A 77 7.23 -2.33 7.65
C GLN A 77 8.04 -1.30 8.45
N LYS A 78 8.36 -0.14 7.87
CA LYS A 78 9.05 0.95 8.57
C LYS A 78 8.23 1.44 9.76
N ALA A 79 6.95 1.76 9.56
CA ALA A 79 6.07 2.19 10.64
C ALA A 79 5.95 1.13 11.76
N GLU A 80 5.83 -0.15 11.40
CA GLU A 80 5.81 -1.24 12.38
C GLU A 80 7.15 -1.43 13.12
N ARG A 81 8.29 -1.13 12.48
CA ARG A 81 9.62 -1.13 13.13
C ARG A 81 9.76 0.02 14.11
N ASP A 82 9.35 1.21 13.69
CA ASP A 82 9.43 2.42 14.53
C ASP A 82 8.53 2.28 15.77
N ALA A 83 7.41 1.56 15.64
CA ALA A 83 6.51 1.23 16.75
C ALA A 83 6.88 -0.05 17.54
N TYR A 84 7.91 -0.79 17.14
CA TYR A 84 8.25 -2.07 17.78
C TYR A 84 9.08 -1.87 19.04
N ASP A 85 8.47 -2.17 20.19
CA ASP A 85 9.18 -2.34 21.46
C ASP A 85 9.15 -3.82 21.88
N PRO A 86 10.31 -4.49 22.04
CA PRO A 86 10.38 -5.89 22.48
C PRO A 86 9.89 -6.13 23.93
N LYS A 87 9.81 -5.09 24.77
CA LYS A 87 9.35 -5.20 26.17
C LYS A 87 7.85 -5.03 26.32
N TYR A 88 7.21 -4.32 25.39
CA TYR A 88 5.80 -3.92 25.49
C TYR A 88 4.91 -4.75 24.55
N ASP A 89 3.83 -5.33 25.09
CA ASP A 89 2.74 -5.89 24.29
C ASP A 89 1.59 -4.89 24.22
N PRO A 90 1.20 -4.39 23.03
CA PRO A 90 0.09 -3.48 22.88
C PRO A 90 -1.27 -4.06 23.30
N ALA A 91 -1.39 -5.40 23.45
CA ALA A 91 -2.59 -6.04 23.97
C ALA A 91 -2.74 -5.94 25.49
N LEU A 92 -1.70 -5.53 26.21
CA LEU A 92 -1.70 -5.38 27.66
C LEU A 92 -1.88 -3.91 28.06
N ALA A 93 -2.51 -3.70 29.22
CA ALA A 93 -2.70 -2.36 29.79
C ALA A 93 -1.37 -1.61 29.89
N ARG A 94 -1.38 -0.28 29.70
CA ARG A 94 -0.17 0.55 29.77
C ARG A 94 0.55 0.30 31.09
N GLY A 95 1.81 -0.15 31.03
CA GLY A 95 2.65 -0.44 32.19
C GLY A 95 2.61 -1.88 32.71
N ALA A 96 1.75 -2.76 32.17
CA ALA A 96 1.78 -4.17 32.52
C ALA A 96 2.94 -4.90 31.82
N THR A 97 3.70 -5.70 32.58
CA THR A 97 4.77 -6.53 32.02
C THR A 97 4.16 -7.76 31.35
N ASN A 98 4.60 -8.08 30.13
CA ASN A 98 4.14 -9.22 29.36
C ASN A 98 4.30 -10.55 30.16
N PRO A 99 3.22 -11.26 30.52
CA PRO A 99 3.32 -12.52 31.28
C PRO A 99 4.12 -13.62 30.55
N TRP A 100 4.20 -13.49 29.23
CA TRP A 100 4.91 -14.42 28.35
C TRP A 100 6.41 -14.13 28.22
N LEU A 101 6.88 -13.00 28.76
CA LEU A 101 8.27 -12.59 28.70
C LEU A 101 9.07 -13.24 29.85
N THR A 102 10.28 -13.68 29.55
CA THR A 102 11.22 -14.19 30.57
C THR A 102 11.80 -13.05 31.39
N HIS A 103 12.27 -13.33 32.60
CA HIS A 103 12.70 -12.29 33.52
C HIS A 103 14.00 -11.61 33.06
N ASP A 104 15.04 -12.42 32.77
CA ASP A 104 16.35 -11.92 32.36
C ASP A 104 16.68 -12.34 30.91
N PRO A 105 16.84 -11.38 29.97
CA PRO A 105 17.16 -11.71 28.59
C PRO A 105 18.56 -12.32 28.42
N TYR A 106 19.53 -12.03 29.31
CA TYR A 106 20.87 -12.59 29.24
C TYR A 106 20.92 -14.04 29.74
N LYS A 107 19.89 -14.49 30.45
CA LYS A 107 19.72 -15.89 30.87
C LYS A 107 18.76 -16.66 29.97
N THR A 108 18.28 -16.03 28.90
CA THR A 108 17.28 -16.61 28.01
C THR A 108 17.90 -17.09 26.69
N LEU A 109 17.74 -18.39 26.45
CA LEU A 109 18.10 -19.05 25.22
C LEU A 109 16.91 -19.07 24.24
N PHE A 110 17.16 -18.73 22.99
CA PHE A 110 16.20 -18.89 21.89
C PHE A 110 16.45 -20.21 21.17
N VAL A 111 15.42 -21.05 21.07
CA VAL A 111 15.48 -22.33 20.37
C VAL A 111 14.45 -22.32 19.25
N SER A 112 14.86 -22.64 18.02
CA SER A 112 14.00 -22.65 16.84
C SER A 112 14.17 -23.93 16.02
N ASN A 113 13.29 -24.10 15.02
CA ASN A 113 13.18 -25.33 14.22
C ASN A 113 12.82 -26.57 15.06
N ILE A 114 12.02 -26.36 16.12
CA ILE A 114 11.49 -27.43 16.96
C ILE A 114 10.35 -28.14 16.19
N PRO A 115 10.30 -29.48 16.15
CA PRO A 115 9.16 -30.20 15.59
C PRO A 115 7.85 -29.85 16.33
N TYR A 116 6.74 -29.78 15.60
CA TYR A 116 5.45 -29.37 16.17
C TYR A 116 4.84 -30.39 17.15
N GLU A 117 5.31 -31.65 17.09
CA GLU A 117 4.89 -32.74 17.98
C GLU A 117 5.59 -32.69 19.34
N VAL A 118 6.68 -31.93 19.46
CA VAL A 118 7.48 -31.88 20.68
C VAL A 118 6.74 -31.11 21.76
N THR A 119 6.65 -31.73 22.94
CA THR A 119 6.04 -31.11 24.12
C THR A 119 7.07 -30.35 24.94
N GLU A 120 6.61 -29.39 25.74
CA GLU A 120 7.47 -28.63 26.65
C GLU A 120 8.28 -29.54 27.59
N LYS A 121 7.68 -30.64 28.08
CA LYS A 121 8.36 -31.62 28.94
C LYS A 121 9.53 -32.32 28.24
N GLN A 122 9.40 -32.61 26.96
CA GLN A 122 10.49 -33.19 26.17
C GLN A 122 11.60 -32.16 25.98
N LEU A 123 11.25 -30.91 25.66
CA LEU A 123 12.23 -29.83 25.54
C LEU A 123 12.96 -29.60 26.86
N TRP A 124 12.27 -29.68 27.99
CA TRP A 124 12.89 -29.62 29.31
C TRP A 124 13.96 -30.68 29.47
N LYS A 125 13.63 -31.97 29.26
CA LYS A 125 14.58 -33.08 29.40
C LYS A 125 15.82 -32.91 28.52
N GLU A 126 15.66 -32.40 27.30
CA GLU A 126 16.78 -32.19 26.39
C GLU A 126 17.71 -31.05 26.86
N PHE A 127 17.14 -29.95 27.36
CA PHE A 127 17.89 -28.74 27.69
C PHE A 127 18.35 -28.64 29.15
N ASP A 128 17.83 -29.49 30.04
CA ASP A 128 18.24 -29.60 31.45
C ASP A 128 19.68 -30.10 31.60
N VAL A 129 20.19 -30.83 30.60
CA VAL A 129 21.58 -31.34 30.56
C VAL A 129 22.63 -30.23 30.58
N TYR A 130 22.28 -29.02 30.14
CA TYR A 130 23.23 -27.91 30.06
C TYR A 130 23.27 -27.03 31.30
N GLY A 131 22.25 -27.14 32.16
CA GLY A 131 22.09 -26.34 33.37
C GLY A 131 20.63 -26.31 33.85
N ARG A 132 20.42 -25.71 35.03
CA ARG A 132 19.10 -25.74 35.67
C ARG A 132 18.14 -24.77 34.99
N VAL A 133 17.13 -25.33 34.33
CA VAL A 133 16.08 -24.55 33.66
C VAL A 133 15.13 -23.93 34.68
N ARG A 134 14.90 -22.63 34.58
CA ARG A 134 13.95 -21.86 35.40
C ARG A 134 12.54 -21.91 34.81
N ARG A 135 12.43 -21.65 33.51
CA ARG A 135 11.17 -21.53 32.80
C ARG A 135 11.36 -21.85 31.33
N ILE A 136 10.41 -22.58 30.74
CA ILE A 136 10.33 -22.76 29.29
C ILE A 136 9.06 -22.06 28.81
N ARG A 137 9.18 -21.37 27.68
CA ARG A 137 8.04 -20.77 27.00
C ARG A 137 8.03 -21.16 25.55
N MET A 138 7.17 -22.12 25.21
CA MET A 138 6.88 -22.45 23.81
C MET A 138 5.87 -21.44 23.24
N ILE A 139 6.17 -20.92 22.04
CA ILE A 139 5.30 -19.93 21.42
C ILE A 139 4.33 -20.60 20.44
N ASN A 140 3.05 -20.34 20.67
CA ASN A 140 1.96 -20.83 19.86
C ASN A 140 1.32 -19.66 19.10
N ASP A 141 0.66 -19.98 17.99
CA ASP A 141 -0.16 -19.03 17.26
C ASP A 141 -1.50 -18.79 17.97
N ARG A 142 -2.29 -17.81 17.49
CA ARG A 142 -3.63 -17.51 18.01
C ARG A 142 -4.58 -18.71 17.99
N LYS A 143 -4.32 -19.70 17.12
CA LYS A 143 -5.07 -20.97 17.02
C LYS A 143 -4.50 -22.09 17.92
N ASN A 144 -3.63 -21.77 18.87
CA ASN A 144 -2.89 -22.71 19.73
C ASN A 144 -1.96 -23.69 18.99
N ILE A 145 -1.69 -23.47 17.70
CA ILE A 145 -0.75 -24.28 16.91
C ILE A 145 0.69 -23.85 17.27
N PRO A 146 1.61 -24.77 17.61
CA PRO A 146 2.98 -24.42 17.95
C PRO A 146 3.69 -23.78 16.75
N ARG A 147 4.40 -22.66 16.96
CA ARG A 147 5.16 -22.00 15.89
C ARG A 147 6.55 -22.62 15.64
N GLY A 148 6.94 -23.60 16.45
CA GLY A 148 8.21 -24.32 16.31
C GLY A 148 9.43 -23.57 16.85
N TYR A 149 9.22 -22.68 17.82
CA TYR A 149 10.29 -22.04 18.59
C TYR A 149 9.87 -21.81 20.05
N ALA A 150 10.86 -21.71 20.93
CA ALA A 150 10.69 -21.52 22.36
C ALA A 150 11.79 -20.64 22.95
N PHE A 151 11.50 -20.06 24.10
CA PHE A 151 12.46 -19.36 24.95
C PHE A 151 12.69 -20.18 26.22
N ILE A 152 13.95 -20.42 26.57
CA ILE A 152 14.33 -21.19 27.75
C ILE A 152 15.14 -20.27 28.65
N GLU A 153 14.59 -19.94 29.82
CA GLU A 153 15.27 -19.16 30.84
C GLU A 153 16.00 -20.12 31.79
N TYR A 154 17.31 -19.94 31.94
CA TYR A 154 18.12 -20.64 32.92
C TYR A 154 18.21 -19.85 34.23
N ASN A 155 18.59 -20.52 35.32
CA ASN A 155 18.88 -19.83 36.58
C ASN A 155 20.14 -18.94 36.47
N ASP A 156 21.16 -19.47 35.79
CA ASP A 156 22.47 -18.84 35.65
C ASP A 156 22.81 -18.54 34.19
N GLU A 157 23.50 -17.43 33.96
CA GLU A 157 23.95 -17.02 32.61
C GLU A 157 24.98 -18.00 32.04
N ARG A 158 25.85 -18.56 32.91
CA ARG A 158 26.87 -19.53 32.51
C ARG A 158 26.26 -20.77 31.84
N ASP A 159 25.11 -21.22 32.36
CA ASP A 159 24.35 -22.36 31.84
C ASP A 159 23.74 -22.03 30.47
N MET A 160 23.20 -20.83 30.30
CA MET A 160 22.70 -20.34 29.02
C MET A 160 23.83 -20.32 27.97
N VAL A 161 25.00 -19.78 28.33
CA VAL A 161 26.18 -19.72 27.43
C VAL A 161 26.68 -21.13 27.09
N ASN A 162 26.66 -22.06 28.05
CA ASN A 162 27.01 -23.46 27.81
C ASN A 162 26.03 -24.13 26.83
N ALA A 163 24.73 -23.92 27.03
CA ALA A 163 23.69 -24.40 26.13
C ALA A 163 23.84 -23.80 24.72
N TYR A 164 24.10 -22.50 24.60
CA TYR A 164 24.34 -21.84 23.32
C TYR A 164 25.48 -22.49 22.52
N LYS A 165 26.58 -22.84 23.18
CA LYS A 165 27.76 -23.44 22.53
C LYS A 165 27.56 -24.92 22.15
N ARG A 166 26.78 -25.68 22.91
CA ARG A 166 26.70 -27.16 22.80
C ARG A 166 25.38 -27.69 22.26
N ALA A 167 24.30 -26.92 22.34
CA ALA A 167 22.97 -27.36 21.95
C ALA A 167 22.63 -27.05 20.49
N ASP A 168 23.38 -26.16 19.82
CA ASP A 168 23.13 -25.83 18.42
C ASP A 168 23.30 -27.06 17.52
N GLY A 169 22.32 -27.30 16.65
CA GLY A 169 22.29 -28.46 15.75
C GLY A 169 21.95 -29.80 16.41
N ARG A 170 21.60 -29.82 17.71
CA ARG A 170 21.14 -31.04 18.41
C ARG A 170 19.87 -31.58 17.77
N LYS A 171 19.74 -32.90 17.68
CA LYS A 171 18.55 -33.55 17.12
C LYS A 171 17.49 -33.73 18.23
N VAL A 172 16.34 -33.10 18.07
CA VAL A 172 15.15 -33.29 18.91
C VAL A 172 14.05 -33.89 18.03
N SER A 173 13.58 -35.09 18.39
CA SER A 173 12.57 -35.87 17.63
C SER A 173 12.82 -35.85 16.11
N GLY A 174 14.07 -36.13 15.71
CA GLY A 174 14.47 -36.24 14.31
C GLY A 174 14.83 -34.94 13.58
N ARG A 175 14.60 -33.74 14.16
CA ARG A 175 14.98 -32.45 13.54
C ARG A 175 16.12 -31.79 14.31
N ARG A 176 17.06 -31.18 13.56
CA ARG A 176 18.13 -30.38 14.15
C ARG A 176 17.59 -29.03 14.59
N VAL A 177 17.62 -28.75 15.88
CA VAL A 177 17.22 -27.44 16.41
C VAL A 177 18.30 -26.41 16.12
N LEU A 178 17.88 -25.15 15.96
CA LEU A 178 18.78 -24.00 15.86
C LEU A 178 18.70 -23.22 17.15
N VAL A 179 19.85 -22.99 17.78
CA VAL A 179 19.96 -22.32 19.08
C VAL A 179 20.62 -20.96 18.90
N ASP A 180 20.06 -19.93 19.53
CA ASP A 180 20.62 -18.57 19.56
C ASP A 180 20.37 -17.93 20.93
N VAL A 181 21.02 -16.79 21.19
CA VAL A 181 20.69 -15.93 22.33
C VAL A 181 19.41 -15.16 22.06
N GLU A 182 18.70 -14.72 23.10
CA GLU A 182 17.54 -13.85 22.92
C GLU A 182 17.96 -12.45 22.45
N ARG A 183 17.85 -12.19 21.14
CA ARG A 183 18.31 -10.93 20.55
C ARG A 183 17.38 -9.75 20.72
N ALA A 184 16.07 -9.99 20.90
CA ALA A 184 15.06 -8.95 20.91
C ALA A 184 15.32 -7.87 21.97
N ARG A 185 15.75 -8.26 23.16
CA ARG A 185 16.03 -7.36 24.29
C ARG A 185 17.52 -7.10 24.53
N THR A 186 18.43 -7.85 23.89
CA THR A 186 19.88 -7.74 24.11
C THR A 186 20.62 -7.00 23.01
N VAL A 187 20.20 -7.13 21.75
CA VAL A 187 20.93 -6.57 20.60
C VAL A 187 20.22 -5.33 20.07
N ALA A 188 20.87 -4.18 20.17
CA ALA A 188 20.37 -2.93 19.60
C ALA A 188 20.22 -3.04 18.07
N GLY A 189 19.12 -2.50 17.54
CA GLY A 189 18.81 -2.56 16.10
C GLY A 189 18.38 -3.93 15.57
N TRP A 190 18.20 -4.93 16.45
CA TRP A 190 17.62 -6.21 16.05
C TRP A 190 16.11 -6.11 15.90
N TYR A 191 15.58 -6.61 14.77
CA TYR A 191 14.15 -6.70 14.55
C TYR A 191 13.76 -8.15 14.18
N PRO A 192 12.55 -8.60 14.53
CA PRO A 192 12.04 -9.90 14.11
C PRO A 192 11.83 -9.96 12.60
N LYS A 193 11.77 -11.19 12.05
CA LYS A 193 11.64 -11.44 10.60
C LYS A 193 10.45 -10.77 9.93
N ARG A 194 9.33 -10.63 10.64
CA ARG A 194 8.11 -9.96 10.12
C ARG A 194 8.34 -8.49 9.76
N LEU A 195 9.38 -7.87 10.35
CA LEU A 195 9.77 -6.48 10.18
C LEU A 195 10.96 -6.30 9.23
N GLY A 196 11.25 -7.31 8.38
CA GLY A 196 12.29 -7.21 7.36
C GLY A 196 13.73 -7.36 7.87
N SER A 197 13.93 -7.83 9.11
CA SER A 197 15.25 -8.20 9.65
C SER A 197 15.27 -9.69 10.03
N GLY A 198 16.03 -10.06 11.06
CA GLY A 198 16.10 -11.41 11.61
C GLY A 198 17.11 -12.30 10.89
N LYS A 199 17.72 -13.22 11.64
CA LYS A 199 18.76 -14.12 11.12
C LYS A 199 18.20 -15.28 10.30
N GLY A 200 18.92 -15.67 9.26
CA GLY A 200 18.63 -16.85 8.44
C GLY A 200 17.77 -16.56 7.21
N ARG A 201 17.71 -17.51 6.28
CA ARG A 201 17.07 -17.33 4.97
C ARG A 201 15.57 -17.03 5.13
N SER A 202 15.10 -16.00 4.44
CA SER A 202 13.67 -15.78 4.22
C SER A 202 13.11 -16.98 3.44
N ARG A 203 11.96 -17.50 3.87
CA ARG A 203 11.27 -18.61 3.16
C ARG A 203 10.84 -18.20 1.75
N THR A 204 10.67 -16.89 1.55
CA THR A 204 10.35 -16.28 0.27
C THR A 204 11.64 -15.79 -0.38
N LYS A 205 11.88 -16.18 -1.63
CA LYS A 205 12.92 -15.53 -2.45
C LYS A 205 12.59 -14.03 -2.53
N PRO A 206 13.58 -13.13 -2.45
CA PRO A 206 13.33 -11.73 -2.76
C PRO A 206 12.70 -11.65 -4.15
N PRO A 207 11.71 -10.76 -4.37
CA PRO A 207 11.11 -10.62 -5.69
C PRO A 207 12.21 -10.33 -6.71
N LYS A 208 12.25 -11.08 -7.82
CA LYS A 208 13.10 -10.74 -8.97
C LYS A 208 12.65 -9.35 -9.46
N PHE A 209 13.54 -8.39 -9.36
CA PHE A 209 13.37 -7.06 -9.95
C PHE A 209 14.06 -7.10 -11.30
N TYR A 210 13.33 -6.77 -12.37
CA TYR A 210 13.96 -6.46 -13.64
C TYR A 210 14.52 -5.04 -13.49
N ASP A 211 15.80 -4.86 -13.81
CA ASP A 211 16.54 -3.57 -13.89
C ASP A 211 17.46 -3.15 -12.72
N GLU A 212 17.84 -4.04 -11.79
CA GLU A 212 18.95 -3.90 -10.80
C GLU A 212 19.10 -2.59 -9.98
N LYS A 213 18.24 -1.59 -10.15
CA LYS A 213 18.29 -0.34 -9.39
C LYS A 213 17.60 -0.55 -8.04
N PRO A 214 18.29 -0.30 -6.90
CA PRO A 214 17.65 -0.31 -5.62
C PRO A 214 16.53 0.75 -5.62
N LEU A 215 15.36 0.39 -5.08
CA LEU A 215 14.28 1.34 -4.78
C LEU A 215 14.75 2.24 -3.63
N ILE A 216 15.70 3.13 -3.90
CA ILE A 216 15.90 4.31 -3.08
C ILE A 216 14.66 5.15 -3.32
N LEU A 217 13.99 5.50 -2.23
CA LEU A 217 12.90 6.45 -2.20
C LEU A 217 13.51 7.83 -2.48
N GLU A 218 13.94 8.08 -3.73
CA GLU A 218 14.16 9.46 -4.14
C GLU A 218 12.80 10.12 -4.12
N GLU A 219 12.60 10.92 -3.07
CA GLU A 219 11.60 11.96 -2.99
C GLU A 219 11.77 12.80 -4.25
N HIS A 220 11.01 12.48 -5.30
CA HIS A 220 10.78 13.39 -6.41
C HIS A 220 10.02 14.57 -5.81
N LEU A 221 10.76 15.48 -5.17
CA LEU A 221 10.36 16.86 -5.08
C LEU A 221 10.08 17.27 -6.53
N PRO A 222 8.87 17.74 -6.85
CA PRO A 222 8.63 18.32 -8.17
C PRO A 222 9.71 19.39 -8.38
N PRO A 223 10.26 19.55 -9.60
CA PRO A 223 11.19 20.64 -9.84
C PRO A 223 10.44 21.93 -9.51
N ASP A 224 10.87 22.58 -8.43
CA ASP A 224 10.41 23.90 -8.06
C ASP A 224 10.55 24.76 -9.30
N ASN A 225 9.40 25.21 -9.82
CA ASN A 225 9.34 26.10 -10.96
C ASN A 225 9.95 27.42 -10.51
N VAL A 226 11.24 27.57 -10.81
CA VAL A 226 12.07 28.73 -10.48
C VAL A 226 11.43 29.98 -11.09
N THR A 227 10.79 30.75 -10.21
CA THR A 227 10.82 32.21 -10.18
C THR A 227 10.48 32.91 -11.51
N SER A 228 9.18 33.14 -11.75
CA SER A 228 8.77 34.37 -12.44
C SER A 228 9.11 35.54 -11.53
N ARG A 229 10.27 36.15 -11.77
CA ARG A 229 10.75 37.35 -11.10
C ARG A 229 9.84 38.52 -11.47
N SER A 230 8.90 38.85 -10.60
CA SER A 230 8.22 40.16 -10.61
C SER A 230 9.26 41.24 -10.35
N PRO A 231 9.40 42.29 -11.18
CA PRO A 231 10.27 43.40 -10.85
C PRO A 231 9.50 44.36 -9.95
N SER A 232 9.82 44.36 -8.66
CA SER A 232 9.44 45.44 -7.75
C SER A 232 10.44 46.60 -7.89
N LEU A 233 9.86 47.78 -8.03
CA LEU A 233 10.46 49.10 -7.99
C LEU A 233 11.27 49.36 -6.71
N GLU A 234 12.15 50.35 -6.82
CA GLU A 234 12.80 51.17 -5.79
C GLU A 234 14.26 50.87 -5.40
N GLU A 235 15.05 51.94 -5.61
CA GLU A 235 16.23 52.39 -4.87
C GLU A 235 17.56 51.66 -5.06
N VAL A 236 18.48 52.27 -5.83
CA VAL A 236 19.77 52.77 -5.31
C VAL A 236 20.18 54.02 -6.12
N GLU A 237 20.03 55.19 -5.49
CA GLU A 237 20.82 56.39 -5.81
C GLU A 237 22.26 56.25 -5.28
N GLU A 238 23.13 57.13 -5.79
CA GLU A 238 24.55 57.35 -5.45
C GLU A 238 25.53 56.33 -6.07
N GLY A 239 26.61 56.71 -6.74
CA GLY A 239 27.23 58.01 -6.97
C GLY A 239 28.68 57.77 -7.43
N ALA A 240 29.09 58.52 -8.46
CA ALA A 240 30.45 58.95 -8.83
C ALA A 240 31.64 57.95 -8.87
N VAL A 241 32.33 57.90 -10.02
CA VAL A 241 33.75 58.29 -10.28
C VAL A 241 34.06 57.79 -11.72
N LEU A 242 34.05 58.65 -12.75
CA LEU A 242 35.14 59.48 -13.29
C LEU A 242 36.36 58.70 -13.83
N GLU A 243 36.85 59.18 -14.99
CA GLU A 243 38.03 58.77 -15.79
C GLU A 243 37.78 57.59 -16.75
N ASP A 244 38.17 57.61 -18.03
CA ASP A 244 38.81 58.61 -18.88
C ASP A 244 38.79 58.10 -20.35
N THR A 245 39.12 58.99 -21.30
CA THR A 245 39.52 58.75 -22.71
C THR A 245 38.46 58.39 -23.77
N LYS A 246 38.54 58.85 -25.03
CA LYS A 246 39.11 60.02 -25.72
C LYS A 246 38.48 59.99 -27.13
N GLN A 247 38.40 61.18 -27.74
CA GLN A 247 38.12 61.50 -29.14
C GLN A 247 38.55 60.45 -30.18
#